data_AF-A0AAV6TE65-F1
#
_entry.id   AF-A0AAV6TE65-F1
#
_cell.length_a   1.000
_cell.length_b   1.000
_cell.length_c   1.000
_cell.angle_alpha   90.00
_cell.angle_beta   90.00
_cell.angle_gamma   90.00
#
_symmetry.space_group_name_H-M   'P 1'
#
loop_
_entity.id
_entity.type
_entity.pdbx_description
1 polymer ?
#
loop_
_entity_poly.entity_id
_entity_poly.type
_entity_poly.pdbx_seq_one_letter_code
_entity_poly.pdbx_strand_id
1 'polypeptide(L)'
;VRYWESDQDMTSAKEVERYLDGNDLEVVVSGLTLGKEYKLRVLAFSNGGDGKMSSPVREFTIGKASALYRTSSASSFHNFLVPMHLWTIIFIACKLSIS
;
A
#
# COMPACT_ATOMS: atom_id res chain seq x y z
N VAL A 1 -8.77 8.19 17.16
CA VAL A 1 -9.60 7.06 16.65
C VAL A 1 -8.88 5.77 16.95
N ARG A 2 -9.56 4.79 17.54
CA ARG A 2 -9.00 3.45 17.77
C ARG A 2 -9.66 2.48 16.79
N TYR A 3 -8.86 1.65 16.13
CA TYR A 3 -9.33 0.62 15.22
C TYR A 3 -8.56 -0.68 15.41
N TRP A 4 -9.22 -1.82 15.23
CA TRP A 4 -8.63 -3.14 15.37
C TRP A 4 -9.29 -4.12 14.40
N GLU A 5 -8.63 -5.24 14.16
CA GLU A 5 -9.17 -6.31 13.31
C GLU A 5 -10.32 -7.00 14.05
N SER A 6 -11.37 -7.40 13.32
CA SER A 6 -12.61 -7.93 13.93
C SER A 6 -12.38 -9.21 14.77
N ASP A 7 -11.33 -9.96 14.42
CA ASP A 7 -10.85 -11.18 15.07
C ASP A 7 -9.98 -10.93 16.31
N GLN A 8 -9.63 -9.67 16.60
CA GLN A 8 -8.83 -9.29 17.75
C GLN A 8 -9.65 -8.51 18.79
N ASP A 9 -9.10 -8.44 20.00
CA ASP A 9 -9.66 -7.63 21.08
C ASP A 9 -9.25 -6.16 20.99
N MET A 10 -10.04 -5.28 21.59
CA MET A 10 -9.80 -3.83 21.62
C MET A 10 -8.45 -3.44 22.24
N THR A 11 -7.84 -4.30 23.05
CA THR A 11 -6.49 -4.09 23.63
C THR A 11 -5.38 -4.09 22.57
N SER A 12 -5.63 -4.69 21.41
CA SER A 12 -4.73 -4.67 20.24
C SER A 12 -4.96 -3.47 19.32
N ALA A 13 -5.84 -2.54 19.70
CA ALA A 13 -6.23 -1.45 18.83
C ALA A 13 -5.07 -0.52 18.49
N LYS A 14 -5.05 -0.13 17.21
CA LYS A 14 -4.19 0.90 16.67
C LYS A 14 -4.85 2.26 16.84
N GLU A 15 -4.05 3.27 17.17
CA GLU A 15 -4.53 4.63 17.42
C GLU A 15 -4.14 5.56 16.28
N VAL A 16 -5.10 6.35 15.81
CA VAL A 16 -4.90 7.45 14.89
C VAL A 16 -5.35 8.73 15.58
N GLU A 17 -4.39 9.56 15.98
CA GLU A 17 -4.65 10.80 16.68
C GLU A 17 -4.83 11.96 15.70
N ARG A 18 -5.72 12.89 16.05
CA ARG A 18 -5.88 14.15 15.34
C ARG A 18 -6.19 15.25 16.35
N TYR A 19 -5.37 16.29 16.33
CA TYR A 19 -5.59 17.52 17.11
C TYR A 19 -6.58 18.42 16.39
N LEU A 20 -7.65 18.80 17.10
CA LEU A 20 -8.70 19.66 16.55
C LEU A 20 -8.25 21.12 16.64
N ASP A 21 -8.08 21.77 15.49
CA ASP A 21 -7.72 23.18 15.35
C ASP A 21 -8.92 24.08 14.99
N GLY A 22 -10.10 23.49 14.76
CA GLY A 22 -11.38 24.21 14.76
C GLY A 22 -12.44 23.61 13.86
N ASN A 23 -12.10 23.26 12.62
CA ASN A 23 -13.12 22.99 11.60
C ASN A 23 -13.20 21.54 11.12
N ASP A 24 -12.12 20.76 11.22
CA ASP A 24 -12.12 19.41 10.69
C ASP A 24 -12.50 18.39 11.79
N LEU A 25 -13.51 17.56 11.50
CA LEU A 25 -13.99 16.48 12.38
C LEU A 25 -13.74 15.07 11.79
N GLU A 26 -12.99 14.99 10.70
CA GLU A 26 -12.56 13.73 10.05
C GLU A 26 -11.07 13.41 10.20
N VAL A 27 -10.72 12.12 10.12
CA VAL A 27 -9.33 11.65 10.07
C VAL A 27 -9.23 10.47 9.11
N VAL A 28 -8.14 10.41 8.33
CA VAL A 28 -7.88 9.33 7.38
C VAL A 28 -7.11 8.21 8.07
N VAL A 29 -7.64 6.99 7.98
CA VAL A 29 -6.95 5.77 8.42
C VAL A 29 -6.41 5.05 7.19
N SER A 30 -5.08 4.99 7.05
CA SER A 30 -4.40 4.37 5.92
C SER A 30 -3.82 2.98 6.26
N GLY A 31 -3.36 2.25 5.25
CA GLY A 31 -2.70 0.94 5.44
C GLY A 31 -3.63 -0.20 5.86
N LEU A 32 -4.91 -0.12 5.54
CA LEU A 32 -5.88 -1.19 5.78
C LEU A 32 -5.81 -2.25 4.69
N THR A 33 -5.97 -3.51 5.08
CA THR A 33 -5.94 -4.65 4.15
C THR A 33 -7.31 -4.85 3.53
N LEU A 34 -7.34 -4.99 2.20
CA LEU A 34 -8.58 -5.28 1.47
C LEU A 34 -9.20 -6.62 1.90
N GLY A 35 -10.53 -6.66 1.99
CA GLY A 35 -11.28 -7.86 2.35
C GLY A 35 -11.19 -8.28 3.82
N LYS A 36 -10.48 -7.51 4.67
CA LYS A 36 -10.47 -7.72 6.11
C LYS A 36 -11.53 -6.86 6.80
N GLU A 37 -12.20 -7.44 7.79
CA GLU A 37 -13.17 -6.75 8.63
C GLU A 37 -12.46 -6.07 9.82
N TYR A 38 -12.86 -4.84 10.08
CA TYR A 38 -12.31 -4.00 11.14
C TYR A 38 -13.43 -3.45 12.02
N LYS A 39 -13.09 -3.21 13.28
CA LYS A 39 -13.88 -2.50 14.27
C LYS A 39 -13.22 -1.15 14.54
N LEU A 40 -14.01 -0.09 14.70
CA LEU A 40 -13.52 1.23 15.07
C LEU A 40 -14.38 1.88 16.16
N ARG A 41 -13.72 2.70 16.98
CA ARG A 41 -14.35 3.63 17.92
C ARG A 41 -13.60 4.95 17.95
N VAL A 42 -14.32 6.02 18.26
CA VAL A 42 -13.75 7.36 18.43
C VAL A 42 -13.75 7.69 19.91
N LEU A 43 -12.62 8.19 20.41
CA LEU A 43 -12.55 8.87 21.70
C LEU A 43 -11.97 10.27 21.47
N ALA A 44 -12.39 11.21 22.29
CA ALA A 44 -11.71 12.49 22.43
C ALA A 44 -10.65 12.36 23.54
N PHE A 45 -9.57 13.12 23.46
CA PHE A 45 -8.57 13.23 24.51
C PHE A 45 -8.26 14.71 24.78
N SER A 46 -7.83 15.01 26.00
CA SER A 46 -7.45 16.36 26.42
C SER A 46 -6.36 16.28 27.50
N ASN A 47 -5.91 17.44 28.01
CA ASN A 47 -5.02 17.48 29.18
C ASN A 47 -5.62 16.82 30.44
N GLY A 48 -6.95 16.65 30.50
CA GLY A 48 -7.63 15.90 31.57
C GLY A 48 -7.62 14.38 31.36
N GLY A 49 -7.06 13.89 30.26
CA GLY A 49 -7.01 12.47 29.89
C GLY A 49 -7.98 12.09 28.76
N ASP A 50 -8.11 10.78 28.57
CA ASP A 50 -8.98 10.18 27.55
C ASP A 50 -10.45 10.27 27.95
N GLY A 51 -11.27 10.80 27.04
CA GLY A 51 -12.71 10.80 27.14
C GLY A 51 -13.33 9.42 26.87
N LYS A 52 -14.63 9.31 27.13
CA LYS A 52 -15.39 8.08 26.86
C LYS A 52 -15.41 7.77 25.36
N MET A 53 -15.16 6.51 25.03
CA MET A 53 -15.31 6.03 23.65
C MET A 53 -16.76 6.11 23.15
N SER A 54 -16.92 6.36 21.85
CA SER A 54 -18.18 6.35 21.11
C SER A 54 -18.92 5.01 21.24
N SER A 55 -20.25 5.03 21.09
CA SER A 55 -21.11 3.84 21.11
C SER A 55 -22.14 3.93 19.97
N PRO A 56 -22.49 2.81 19.30
CA PRO A 56 -21.90 1.47 19.42
C PRO A 56 -20.53 1.36 18.71
N VAL A 57 -19.90 0.19 18.77
CA VAL A 57 -18.75 -0.15 17.90
C VAL A 57 -19.21 -0.07 16.44
N ARG A 58 -18.34 0.45 15.57
CA ARG A 58 -18.59 0.50 14.13
C ARG A 58 -17.75 -0.56 13.42
N GLU A 59 -18.40 -1.42 12.67
CA GLU A 59 -17.80 -2.50 11.89
C GLU A 59 -17.81 -2.14 10.39
N PHE A 60 -16.72 -2.43 9.70
CA PHE A 60 -16.55 -2.11 8.28
C PHE A 60 -15.50 -3.00 7.62
N THR A 61 -15.61 -3.16 6.30
CA THR A 61 -14.68 -3.93 5.47
C THR A 61 -14.20 -3.08 4.32
N ILE A 62 -12.89 -3.13 4.03
CA ILE A 62 -12.32 -2.37 2.91
C ILE A 62 -12.40 -3.19 1.64
N GLY A 63 -13.36 -2.85 0.77
CA GLY A 63 -13.51 -3.44 -0.57
C GLY A 63 -13.68 -4.97 -0.59
N LYS A 64 -13.78 -5.55 -1.79
CA LYS A 64 -13.63 -7.00 -1.97
C LYS A 64 -12.17 -7.28 -2.30
N ALA A 65 -11.60 -8.32 -1.70
CA ALA A 65 -10.39 -8.96 -2.21
C ALA A 65 -10.70 -9.71 -3.52
N SER A 66 -11.25 -9.05 -4.54
CA SER A 66 -11.26 -9.62 -5.88
C SER A 66 -9.82 -9.65 -6.36
N ALA A 67 -9.38 -10.79 -6.87
CA ALA A 67 -8.02 -11.09 -7.36
C ALA A 67 -7.48 -10.18 -8.50
N LEU A 68 -8.08 -9.02 -8.73
CA LEU A 68 -7.83 -8.09 -9.84
C LEU A 68 -7.11 -6.80 -9.45
N TYR A 69 -6.62 -6.65 -8.22
CA TYR A 69 -5.56 -5.66 -7.92
C TYR A 69 -4.17 -6.12 -8.46
N ARG A 70 -4.09 -7.07 -9.41
CA ARG A 70 -2.87 -7.15 -10.23
C ARG A 70 -2.85 -5.91 -11.11
N THR A 71 -2.07 -4.90 -10.73
CA THR A 71 -1.49 -3.99 -11.71
C THR A 71 -0.75 -4.86 -12.71
N SER A 72 -1.43 -5.18 -13.81
CA SER A 72 -0.82 -5.83 -14.96
C SER A 72 0.05 -4.79 -15.65
N SER A 73 1.17 -4.42 -15.03
CA SER A 73 2.31 -3.92 -15.79
C SER A 73 2.92 -5.13 -16.49
N ALA A 74 2.21 -5.66 -17.49
CA ALA A 74 2.84 -6.42 -18.55
C ALA A 74 3.68 -5.42 -19.33
N SER A 75 4.85 -5.07 -18.78
CA SER A 75 5.91 -4.49 -19.60
C SER A 75 6.28 -5.57 -20.62
N SER A 76 5.69 -5.47 -21.79
CA SER A 76 6.21 -6.13 -22.98
C SER A 76 7.58 -5.53 -23.24
N PHE A 77 8.61 -6.06 -22.59
CA PHE A 77 9.97 -5.87 -23.05
C PHE A 77 10.07 -6.62 -24.37
N HIS A 78 9.87 -5.88 -25.45
CA HIS A 78 10.23 -6.33 -26.78
C HIS A 78 11.69 -6.78 -26.70
N ASN A 79 11.94 -8.07 -26.91
CA ASN A 79 13.27 -8.60 -27.10
C ASN A 79 13.89 -7.89 -28.31
N PHE A 80 14.62 -6.79 -28.07
CA PHE A 80 15.48 -6.19 -29.09
C PHE A 80 16.75 -7.03 -29.17
N LEU A 81 16.57 -8.25 -29.69
CA LEU A 81 17.66 -9.08 -30.17
C LEU A 81 18.15 -8.42 -31.46
N VAL A 82 18.91 -7.33 -31.32
CA VAL A 82 19.81 -6.87 -32.38
C VAL A 82 20.95 -7.86 -32.39
N PRO A 83 21.08 -8.73 -33.40
CA PRO A 83 22.31 -9.47 -33.57
C PRO A 83 23.41 -8.45 -33.91
N MET A 84 24.19 -8.00 -32.93
CA MET A 84 25.49 -7.36 -33.12
C MET A 84 26.54 -8.37 -33.66
N HIS A 85 26.12 -9.24 -34.59
CA HIS A 85 26.99 -10.21 -35.27
C HIS A 85 27.42 -9.75 -36.66
N LEU A 86 27.10 -8.51 -37.05
CA LEU A 86 27.68 -7.87 -38.23
C LEU A 86 28.78 -6.85 -37.89
N TRP A 87 29.38 -6.93 -36.70
CA TRP A 87 30.60 -6.19 -36.37
C TRP A 87 31.82 -7.11 -36.21
N THR A 88 31.63 -8.39 -35.87
CA THR A 88 32.72 -9.36 -35.81
C THR A 88 33.27 -9.74 -37.19
N ILE A 89 32.50 -9.63 -38.27
CA ILE A 89 32.99 -9.96 -39.62
C ILE A 89 34.00 -8.92 -40.12
N ILE A 90 33.87 -7.66 -39.72
CA ILE A 90 34.83 -6.60 -40.09
C ILE A 90 36.14 -6.74 -39.31
N PHE A 91 36.11 -7.23 -38.06
CA PHE A 91 37.34 -7.44 -37.28
C PHE A 91 38.17 -8.66 -37.74
N ILE A 92 37.55 -9.70 -38.32
CA ILE A 92 38.29 -10.88 -38.83
C ILE A 92 39.04 -10.52 -40.13
N ALA A 93 38.45 -9.69 -41.01
CA ALA A 93 39.11 -9.26 -42.24
C ALA A 93 40.35 -8.39 -41.98
N CYS A 94 40.35 -7.61 -40.89
CA CYS A 94 41.46 -6.72 -40.56
C CYS A 94 42.67 -7.46 -39.95
N LYS A 95 42.48 -8.64 -39.35
CA LYS A 95 43.58 -9.41 -38.76
C LYS A 95 44.26 -10.40 -39.72
N LEU A 96 43.68 -10.67 -40.89
CA LEU A 96 44.25 -11.58 -41.91
C LEU A 96 45.04 -10.86 -43.02
N SER A 97 45.05 -9.53 -43.03
CA SER A 97 45.83 -8.75 -44.00
C SER A 97 47.11 -8.11 -43.43
N ILE A 98 47.40 -8.27 -42.12
CA ILE A 98 48.52 -7.57 -41.45
C ILE A 98 49.49 -8.50 -40.68
N SER A 99 49.40 -9.84 -40.77
CA SER A 99 50.54 -10.71 -40.40
C SER A 99 50.47 -12.09 -41.03
#